data_AF-A0A436G2T2-F1
#
_entry.id   AF-A0A436G2T2-F1
#
_cell.length_a   1.000
_cell.length_b   1.000
_cell.length_c   1.000
_cell.angle_alpha   90.00
_cell.angle_beta   90.00
_cell.angle_gamma   90.00
#
_symmetry.space_group_name_H-M   'P 1'
#
loop_
_entity.id
_entity.type
_entity.pdbx_description
1 polymer ?
#
loop_
_entity_poly.entity_id
_entity_poly.type
_entity_poly.pdbx_seq_one_letter_code
_entity_poly.pdbx_strand_id
1 'polypeptide(L)'
;MERLTGRIILLWGWRRALVAFLAGAFAVLGQAPYDFFAACFVSFPLLVWLLDGATGEASGSLFRRLRPAFAVGWWFGFGYFLAGLWWIGSA
;
A
#
# COMPACT_ATOMS: atom_id res chain seq x y z
N MET A 1 -16.21 3.44 -12.52
CA MET A 1 -15.03 2.73 -12.00
C MET A 1 -13.75 3.13 -12.74
N GLU A 2 -13.74 3.16 -14.07
CA GLU A 2 -12.54 3.49 -14.89
C GLU A 2 -11.84 4.83 -14.57
N ARG A 3 -12.58 5.88 -14.17
CA ARG A 3 -11.99 7.21 -13.88
C ARG A 3 -11.16 7.25 -12.59
N LEU A 4 -11.52 6.47 -11.57
CA LEU A 4 -10.75 6.38 -10.33
C LEU A 4 -9.48 5.57 -10.55
N THR A 5 -9.62 4.45 -11.27
CA THR A 5 -8.52 3.57 -11.67
C THR A 5 -7.45 4.33 -12.46
N GLY A 6 -7.82 5.14 -13.48
CA GLY A 6 -6.85 5.93 -14.24
C GLY A 6 -6.08 6.96 -13.41
N ARG A 7 -6.73 7.60 -12.43
CA ARG A 7 -6.09 8.56 -11.52
C ARG A 7 -5.11 7.89 -10.56
N ILE A 8 -5.43 6.67 -10.11
CA ILE A 8 -4.59 5.88 -9.20
C ILE A 8 -3.42 5.24 -9.97
N ILE A 9 -3.65 4.78 -11.21
CA ILE A 9 -2.61 4.24 -12.11
C ILE A 9 -1.61 5.31 -12.56
N LEU A 10 -2.05 6.57 -12.70
CA LEU A 10 -1.17 7.72 -12.97
C LEU A 10 -0.37 8.20 -11.74
N LEU A 11 -0.58 7.61 -10.55
CA LEU A 11 0.23 7.93 -9.39
C LEU A 11 1.61 7.31 -9.54
N TRP A 12 2.58 8.16 -9.81
CA TRP A 12 4.00 7.83 -9.82
C TRP A 12 4.72 8.48 -8.63
N GLY A 13 5.83 7.88 -8.20
CA GLY A 13 6.65 8.41 -7.11
C GLY A 13 5.93 8.47 -5.75
N TRP A 14 5.98 9.64 -5.10
CA TRP A 14 5.55 9.83 -3.71
C TRP A 14 4.04 9.65 -3.46
N ARG A 15 3.18 9.92 -4.45
CA ARG A 15 1.72 9.75 -4.29
C ARG A 15 1.34 8.29 -4.13
N ARG A 16 1.99 7.40 -4.89
CA ARG A 16 1.82 5.95 -4.81
C ARG A 16 2.28 5.42 -3.45
N ALA A 17 3.40 5.94 -2.96
CA ALA A 17 3.89 5.67 -1.60
C ALA A 17 2.90 6.13 -0.52
N LEU A 18 2.33 7.33 -0.65
CA LEU A 18 1.32 7.83 0.30
C LEU A 18 0.06 6.96 0.31
N VAL A 19 -0.48 6.56 -0.84
CA VAL A 19 -1.66 5.68 -0.88
C VAL A 19 -1.34 4.31 -0.29
N ALA A 20 -0.16 3.74 -0.60
CA ALA A 20 0.29 2.49 0.02
C ALA A 20 0.35 2.62 1.55
N PHE A 21 0.97 3.69 2.05
CA PHE A 21 1.06 4.00 3.47
C PHE A 21 -0.31 4.12 4.15
N LEU A 22 -1.22 4.90 3.59
CA LEU A 22 -2.57 5.06 4.15
C LEU A 22 -3.36 3.75 4.10
N ALA A 23 -3.23 2.95 3.04
CA ALA A 23 -3.86 1.63 2.97
C ALA A 23 -3.32 0.68 4.06
N GLY A 24 -2.02 0.71 4.31
CA GLY A 24 -1.39 -0.03 5.41
C GLY A 24 -1.89 0.41 6.78
N ALA A 25 -1.89 1.72 7.04
CA ALA A 25 -2.38 2.28 8.30
C ALA A 25 -3.87 1.96 8.53
N PHE A 26 -4.70 1.99 7.48
CA PHE A 26 -6.11 1.63 7.56
C PHE A 26 -6.32 0.14 7.88
N ALA A 27 -5.45 -0.75 7.42
CA ALA A 27 -5.53 -2.18 7.70
C ALA A 27 -5.39 -2.52 9.19
N VAL A 28 -4.77 -1.64 9.99
CA VAL A 28 -4.65 -1.80 11.46
C VAL A 28 -6.02 -1.84 12.14
N LEU A 29 -7.05 -1.22 11.56
CA LEU A 29 -8.41 -1.28 12.10
C LEU A 29 -9.00 -2.70 12.08
N GLY A 30 -8.40 -3.62 11.32
CA GLY A 30 -8.76 -5.04 11.36
C GLY A 30 -8.20 -5.79 12.58
N GLN A 31 -7.30 -5.18 13.35
CA GLN A 31 -6.77 -5.76 14.59
C GLN A 31 -7.59 -5.31 15.80
N ALA A 32 -7.45 -6.05 16.90
CA ALA A 32 -7.94 -5.60 18.21
C ALA A 32 -7.32 -4.24 18.58
N PRO A 33 -8.06 -3.35 19.27
CA PRO A 33 -9.42 -3.53 19.82
C PRO A 33 -10.55 -3.12 18.86
N TYR A 34 -10.23 -2.76 17.61
CA TYR A 34 -11.21 -2.27 16.65
C TYR A 34 -11.98 -3.40 15.96
N ASP A 35 -11.31 -4.52 15.68
CA ASP A 35 -11.87 -5.75 15.09
C ASP A 35 -12.73 -5.50 13.83
N PHE A 36 -12.43 -4.42 13.11
CA PHE A 36 -13.16 -3.98 11.94
C PHE A 36 -12.55 -4.58 10.66
N PHE A 37 -12.78 -5.88 10.47
CA PHE A 37 -12.24 -6.64 9.34
C PHE A 37 -12.59 -6.05 7.96
N ALA A 38 -13.68 -5.28 7.86
CA ALA A 38 -14.08 -4.58 6.64
C ALA A 38 -13.00 -3.62 6.12
N ALA A 39 -12.12 -3.12 6.99
CA ALA A 39 -10.98 -2.31 6.56
C ALA A 39 -10.04 -3.06 5.59
N CYS A 40 -9.82 -4.35 5.84
CA CYS A 40 -8.97 -5.21 5.01
C CYS A 40 -9.51 -5.37 3.58
N PHE A 41 -10.84 -5.36 3.40
CA PHE A 41 -11.48 -5.38 2.08
C PHE A 41 -11.23 -4.12 1.25
N VAL A 42 -10.77 -3.03 1.87
CA VAL A 42 -10.33 -1.82 1.16
C VAL A 42 -8.82 -1.83 1.00
N SER A 43 -8.08 -2.11 2.06
CA SER A 43 -6.62 -2.03 2.08
C SER A 43 -5.95 -3.04 1.15
N PHE A 44 -6.40 -4.29 1.11
CA PHE A 44 -5.75 -5.31 0.28
C PHE A 44 -6.02 -5.13 -1.22
N PRO A 45 -7.25 -4.80 -1.67
CA PRO A 45 -7.46 -4.45 -3.07
C PRO A 45 -6.66 -3.22 -3.51
N LEU A 46 -6.55 -2.19 -2.66
CA LEU A 46 -5.68 -1.05 -2.94
C LEU A 46 -4.23 -1.48 -3.10
N LEU A 47 -3.71 -2.33 -2.21
CA LEU A 47 -2.36 -2.87 -2.33
C LEU A 47 -2.15 -3.61 -3.64
N VAL A 48 -3.08 -4.50 -4.02
CA VAL A 48 -3.02 -5.27 -5.28
C VAL A 48 -3.02 -4.32 -6.48
N TRP A 49 -3.93 -3.34 -6.53
CA TRP A 49 -3.96 -2.36 -7.63
C TRP A 49 -2.68 -1.53 -7.73
N LEU A 50 -2.07 -1.16 -6.60
CA LEU A 50 -0.80 -0.43 -6.57
C LEU A 50 0.39 -1.30 -7.00
N LEU A 51 0.32 -2.62 -6.81
CA LEU A 51 1.31 -3.58 -7.28
C LEU A 51 1.14 -3.87 -8.77
N ASP A 52 -0.09 -4.01 -9.25
CA ASP A 52 -0.39 -4.18 -10.68
C ASP A 52 0.06 -2.95 -11.49
N GLY A 53 -0.14 -1.74 -10.96
CA GLY A 53 0.41 -0.51 -11.54
C GLY A 53 1.94 -0.43 -11.53
N ALA A 54 2.64 -1.29 -10.77
CA ALA A 54 4.10 -1.34 -10.69
C ALA A 54 4.75 -2.08 -11.86
N THR A 55 4.03 -3.04 -12.45
CA THR A 55 4.61 -4.07 -13.33
C THR A 55 4.57 -3.70 -14.81
N GLY A 56 4.16 -2.47 -15.15
CA GLY A 56 3.93 -2.00 -16.52
C GLY A 56 5.14 -1.96 -17.45
N GLU A 57 6.38 -2.01 -16.95
CA GLU A 57 7.57 -2.05 -17.80
C GLU A 57 8.06 -3.49 -18.02
N ALA A 58 7.67 -4.05 -19.17
CA ALA A 58 8.07 -5.39 -19.58
C ALA A 58 9.53 -5.50 -20.08
N SER A 59 10.17 -4.36 -20.36
CA SER A 59 11.52 -4.28 -20.93
C SER A 59 12.52 -3.75 -19.90
N GLY A 60 13.11 -4.64 -19.11
CA GLY A 60 14.13 -4.26 -18.13
C GLY A 60 14.62 -5.42 -17.26
N SER A 61 15.82 -5.27 -16.68
CA SER A 61 16.39 -6.20 -15.68
C SER A 61 15.40 -6.49 -14.55
N LEU A 62 15.38 -7.73 -14.03
CA LEU A 62 14.53 -8.17 -12.92
C LEU A 62 14.54 -7.18 -11.75
N PHE A 63 15.71 -6.60 -11.43
CA PHE A 63 15.85 -5.58 -10.38
C PHE A 63 15.05 -4.31 -10.66
N ARG A 64 14.99 -3.84 -11.91
CA ARG A 64 14.25 -2.63 -12.29
C ARG A 64 12.74 -2.85 -12.17
N ARG A 65 12.28 -4.08 -12.42
CA ARG A 65 10.88 -4.50 -12.25
C ARG A 65 10.49 -4.66 -10.78
N LEU A 66 11.37 -5.20 -9.94
CA LEU A 66 11.07 -5.44 -8.53
C LEU A 66 11.12 -4.17 -7.67
N ARG A 67 11.98 -3.20 -7.98
CA ARG A 67 12.09 -1.93 -7.21
C ARG A 67 10.75 -1.22 -6.96
N PRO A 68 9.90 -0.96 -7.98
CA PRO A 68 8.63 -0.28 -7.76
C PRO A 68 7.61 -1.14 -7.00
N ALA A 69 7.62 -2.46 -7.16
CA ALA A 69 6.76 -3.36 -6.38
C ALA A 69 7.20 -3.40 -4.90
N PHE A 70 8.51 -3.51 -4.67
CA PHE A 70 9.12 -3.45 -3.34
C PHE A 70 8.80 -2.14 -2.63
N ALA A 71 8.92 -1.00 -3.32
CA ALA A 71 8.60 0.30 -2.73
C ALA A 71 7.14 0.39 -2.26
N VAL A 72 6.19 -0.18 -3.00
CA VAL A 72 4.77 -0.22 -2.56
C VAL A 72 4.59 -1.12 -1.36
N GLY A 73 5.14 -2.34 -1.41
CA GLY A 73 5.08 -3.25 -0.26
C GLY A 73 5.71 -2.62 0.99
N TRP A 74 6.83 -1.93 0.83
CA TRP A 74 7.52 -1.21 1.90
C TRP A 74 6.65 -0.13 2.53
N TRP A 75 6.07 0.77 1.74
CA TRP A 75 5.25 1.86 2.27
C TRP A 75 3.94 1.36 2.90
N PHE A 76 3.33 0.31 2.32
CA PHE A 76 2.18 -0.36 2.92
C PHE A 76 2.53 -0.96 4.28
N GLY A 77 3.59 -1.77 4.33
CA GLY A 77 4.05 -2.37 5.59
C GLY A 77 4.41 -1.30 6.62
N PHE A 78 5.09 -0.23 6.20
CA PHE A 78 5.44 0.88 7.07
C PHE A 78 4.20 1.54 7.68
N GLY A 79 3.15 1.81 6.91
CA GLY A 79 1.90 2.37 7.44
C GLY A 79 1.21 1.44 8.44
N TYR A 80 1.16 0.15 8.12
CA TYR A 80 0.58 -0.87 9.00
C TYR A 80 1.33 -0.98 10.34
N PHE A 81 2.65 -1.16 10.29
CA PHE A 81 3.44 -1.30 11.51
C PHE A 81 3.54 0.00 12.29
N LEU A 82 3.69 1.15 11.63
CA LEU A 82 3.75 2.44 12.34
C LEU A 82 2.46 2.72 13.11
N ALA A 83 1.30 2.50 12.48
CA ALA A 83 0.01 2.72 13.14
C ALA A 83 -0.31 1.64 14.20
N GLY A 84 0.06 0.39 13.97
CA GLY A 84 -0.22 -0.73 14.89
C GLY A 84 0.74 -0.84 16.07
N LEU A 85 2.01 -0.44 15.89
CA LEU A 85 3.07 -0.55 16.90
C LEU A 85 3.49 0.80 17.47
N TRP A 86 2.74 1.88 17.20
CA TRP A 86 3.08 3.23 17.66
C TRP A 86 3.33 3.29 19.18
N TRP A 87 2.59 2.49 19.94
CA TRP A 87 2.65 2.42 21.40
C TRP A 87 3.99 1.90 21.94
N ILE A 88 4.77 1.14 21.14
CA ILE A 88 6.09 0.66 21.54
C ILE A 88 7.06 1.83 21.70
N GLY A 89 6.95 2.86 20.85
CA GLY A 89 7.81 4.05 20.93
C GLY A 89 7.45 4.99 22.08
N SER A 90 6.30 4.79 22.73
CA SER A 90 5.87 5.54 23.91
C SER A 90 6.17 4.82 25.24
N ALA A 91 6.80 3.65 25.19
CA ALA A 91 7.28 2.90 26.35
C ALA A 91 8.62 3.44 26.84
#